data_AF-R1G1H2-F1
#
_entry.id   AF-R1G1H2-F1
#
_cell.length_a   1.000
_cell.length_b   1.000
_cell.length_c   1.000
_cell.angle_alpha   90.00
_cell.angle_beta   90.00
_cell.angle_gamma   90.00
#
_symmetry.space_group_name_H-M   'P 1'
#
loop_
_entity.id
_entity.type
_entity.pdbx_description
1 polymer ?
#
loop_
_entity_poly.entity_id
_entity_poly.type
_entity_poly.pdbx_seq_one_letter_code
_entity_poly.pdbx_strand_id
1 'polypeptide(L)'
;MRLIIGATITALATACGTSTSTSTAPATGDVGAVGTAQNESGLREAARAYLDAWSTGNTATICTLLEARTAAEFTAKVRAPDCPAAVHVLYDRMSDQVRASLRDVQFTEVKQQSGSGTQGHVVVGAKVPVLGNDLSTDWSYKSGRWQIRERPRE
;
A
#
# COMPACT_ATOMS: atom_id res chain seq x y z
N MET A 1 -32.27 -57.13 1.31
CA MET A 1 -32.49 -58.02 2.48
C MET A 1 -31.17 -58.12 3.23
N ARG A 2 -31.24 -57.89 4.55
CA ARG A 2 -30.20 -57.88 5.59
C ARG A 2 -29.32 -56.63 5.74
N LEU A 3 -29.35 -56.17 6.99
CA LEU A 3 -28.89 -54.95 7.61
C LEU A 3 -28.38 -55.39 8.99
N ILE A 4 -27.12 -55.09 9.35
CA ILE A 4 -26.52 -55.15 10.71
C ILE A 4 -25.27 -54.22 10.63
N ILE A 5 -25.31 -52.92 10.99
CA ILE A 5 -25.19 -52.28 12.31
C ILE A 5 -24.16 -52.92 13.26
N GLY A 6 -23.04 -52.22 13.45
CA GLY A 6 -22.10 -52.47 14.54
C GLY A 6 -21.20 -51.24 14.74
N ALA A 7 -21.64 -50.34 15.63
CA ALA A 7 -20.89 -49.17 16.06
C ALA A 7 -20.28 -49.44 17.44
N THR A 8 -19.00 -49.06 17.66
CA THR A 8 -18.49 -48.66 18.98
C THR A 8 -17.22 -47.82 18.85
N ILE A 9 -17.43 -46.49 18.93
CA ILE A 9 -16.71 -45.45 19.68
C ILE A 9 -15.29 -45.78 20.15
N THR A 10 -14.31 -44.96 19.74
CA THR A 10 -13.10 -44.70 20.53
C THR A 10 -12.79 -43.21 20.54
N ALA A 11 -12.37 -42.76 21.72
CA ALA A 11 -12.43 -41.42 22.29
C ALA A 11 -11.64 -40.33 21.57
N LEU A 12 -12.10 -39.10 21.82
CA LEU A 12 -11.44 -37.84 21.54
C LEU A 12 -10.06 -37.77 22.23
N ALA A 13 -9.02 -37.50 21.44
CA ALA A 13 -7.80 -36.85 21.92
C ALA A 13 -7.68 -35.51 21.21
N THR A 14 -8.03 -34.47 21.95
CA THR A 14 -7.80 -33.06 21.65
C THR A 14 -6.29 -32.83 21.52
N ALA A 15 -5.81 -32.50 20.33
CA ALA A 15 -4.53 -31.84 20.14
C ALA A 15 -4.75 -30.63 19.23
N CYS A 16 -4.61 -29.46 19.83
CA CYS A 16 -4.75 -28.15 19.23
C CYS A 16 -3.98 -28.02 17.91
N GLY A 17 -4.60 -27.28 17.00
CA GLY A 17 -4.01 -26.87 15.73
C GLY A 17 -2.59 -26.39 15.90
N THR A 18 -1.68 -27.10 15.25
CA THR A 18 -0.43 -26.51 14.79
C THR A 18 -0.75 -25.88 13.44
N SER A 19 -1.41 -24.72 13.49
CA SER A 19 -1.15 -23.72 12.47
C SER A 19 0.33 -23.44 12.58
N THR A 20 1.12 -24.06 11.71
CA THR A 20 2.49 -23.61 11.48
C THR A 20 2.35 -22.23 10.87
N SER A 21 2.18 -21.25 11.74
CA SER A 21 2.50 -19.86 11.48
C SER A 21 4.00 -19.89 11.23
N THR A 22 4.37 -20.18 9.99
CA THR A 22 5.66 -19.78 9.46
C THR A 22 5.65 -18.27 9.59
N SER A 23 6.15 -17.81 10.73
CA SER A 23 6.44 -16.42 11.00
C SER A 23 7.64 -16.08 10.12
N THR A 24 7.37 -15.94 8.82
CA THR A 24 8.26 -15.30 7.90
C THR A 24 8.40 -13.89 8.43
N ALA A 25 9.59 -13.56 8.92
CA ALA A 25 9.98 -12.19 9.18
C ALA A 25 9.52 -11.30 8.01
N PRO A 26 9.06 -10.05 8.26
CA PRO A 26 8.56 -9.19 7.19
C PRO A 26 9.61 -9.13 6.08
N ALA A 27 9.21 -9.62 4.91
CA ALA A 27 10.07 -9.72 3.76
C ALA A 27 10.67 -8.36 3.46
N THR A 28 11.96 -8.36 3.20
CA THR A 28 12.69 -7.25 2.61
C THR A 28 12.05 -6.94 1.24
N GLY A 29 11.16 -5.96 1.19
CA GLY A 29 10.96 -5.06 0.05
C GLY A 29 10.54 -5.65 -1.30
N ASP A 30 9.76 -6.73 -1.38
CA ASP A 30 9.12 -7.09 -2.65
C ASP A 30 7.82 -6.30 -2.83
N VAL A 31 7.81 -5.36 -3.78
CA VAL A 31 6.63 -4.54 -4.12
C VAL A 31 5.58 -5.38 -4.88
N GLY A 32 5.89 -6.65 -5.21
CA GLY A 32 4.95 -7.67 -5.64
C GLY A 32 4.01 -7.23 -6.76
N ALA A 33 2.75 -7.66 -6.69
CA ALA A 33 1.71 -7.33 -7.66
C ALA A 33 0.97 -6.00 -7.40
N VAL A 34 1.41 -5.20 -6.42
CA VAL A 34 0.68 -3.99 -5.98
C VAL A 34 0.43 -3.01 -7.13
N GLY A 35 -0.82 -2.82 -7.53
CA GLY A 35 -1.15 -1.82 -8.55
C GLY A 35 -0.68 -2.18 -9.96
N THR A 36 -0.48 -3.46 -10.25
CA THR A 36 -0.18 -3.94 -11.63
C THR A 36 -1.44 -4.17 -12.46
N ALA A 37 -2.64 -4.00 -11.88
CA ALA A 37 -3.88 -4.01 -12.65
C ALA A 37 -4.16 -2.62 -13.23
N GLN A 38 -4.24 -2.50 -14.56
CA GLN A 38 -4.53 -1.26 -15.29
C GLN A 38 -6.02 -0.87 -15.25
N ASN A 39 -6.63 -0.91 -14.06
CA ASN A 39 -8.01 -0.54 -13.82
C ASN A 39 -8.15 0.20 -12.47
N GLU A 40 -9.35 0.69 -12.15
CA GLU A 40 -9.63 1.39 -10.90
C GLU A 40 -9.32 0.55 -9.65
N SER A 41 -9.52 -0.77 -9.71
CA SER A 41 -9.18 -1.66 -8.60
C SER A 41 -7.68 -1.67 -8.32
N GLY A 42 -6.84 -1.73 -9.36
CA GLY A 42 -5.39 -1.64 -9.21
C GLY A 42 -4.93 -0.26 -8.74
N LEU A 43 -5.62 0.81 -9.14
CA LEU A 43 -5.35 2.16 -8.63
C LEU A 43 -5.63 2.24 -7.12
N ARG A 44 -6.79 1.73 -6.69
CA ARG A 44 -7.19 1.66 -5.28
C ARG A 44 -6.19 0.85 -4.45
N GLU A 45 -5.76 -0.30 -4.98
CA GLU A 45 -4.74 -1.14 -4.36
C GLU A 45 -3.40 -0.39 -4.19
N ALA A 46 -2.92 0.27 -5.24
CA ALA A 46 -1.67 1.04 -5.20
C ALA A 46 -1.73 2.17 -4.17
N ALA A 47 -2.84 2.93 -4.15
CA ALA A 47 -3.03 4.01 -3.19
C ALA A 47 -3.07 3.51 -1.74
N ARG A 48 -3.71 2.34 -1.50
CA ARG A 48 -3.76 1.73 -0.17
C ARG A 48 -2.38 1.28 0.28
N ALA A 49 -1.66 0.58 -0.60
CA ALA A 49 -0.30 0.12 -0.34
C ALA A 49 0.67 1.27 -0.06
N TYR A 50 0.51 2.41 -0.75
CA TYR A 50 1.31 3.61 -0.50
C TYR A 50 1.11 4.15 0.93
N LEU A 51 -0.14 4.27 1.39
CA LEU A 51 -0.44 4.72 2.75
C LEU A 51 0.02 3.71 3.81
N ASP A 52 -0.14 2.41 3.55
CA ASP A 52 0.31 1.35 4.46
C ASP A 52 1.84 1.30 4.54
N ALA A 53 2.53 1.57 3.44
CA ALA A 53 3.98 1.69 3.41
C ALA A 53 4.47 2.87 4.27
N TRP A 54 3.78 4.01 4.23
CA TRP A 54 4.07 5.14 5.14
C TRP A 54 3.79 4.80 6.61
N SER A 55 2.80 3.94 6.90
CA SER A 55 2.52 3.49 8.28
C SER A 55 3.64 2.60 8.87
N THR A 56 4.49 2.02 8.02
CA THR A 56 5.54 1.06 8.40
C THR A 56 6.96 1.52 8.06
N GLY A 57 7.11 2.62 7.33
CA GLY A 57 8.41 3.09 6.83
C GLY A 57 8.96 2.22 5.69
N ASN A 58 8.09 1.52 4.94
CA ASN A 58 8.50 0.67 3.81
C ASN A 58 8.94 1.54 2.62
N THR A 59 10.24 1.86 2.60
CA THR A 59 10.86 2.72 1.60
C THR A 59 10.76 2.16 0.18
N ALA A 60 10.90 0.84 0.01
CA ALA A 60 10.81 0.19 -1.30
C ALA A 60 9.44 0.42 -1.94
N THR A 61 8.35 0.18 -1.22
CA THR A 61 6.99 0.38 -1.75
C THR A 61 6.71 1.84 -2.04
N ILE A 62 7.07 2.75 -1.13
CA ILE A 62 6.88 4.20 -1.33
C ILE A 62 7.61 4.64 -2.60
N CYS A 63 8.91 4.34 -2.72
CA CYS A 63 9.73 4.81 -3.82
C CYS A 63 9.34 4.19 -5.18
N THR A 64 8.90 2.93 -5.21
CA THR A 64 8.42 2.29 -6.45
C THR A 64 7.09 2.85 -6.94
N LEU A 65 6.24 3.33 -6.02
CA LEU A 65 4.96 3.96 -6.34
C LEU A 65 5.09 5.46 -6.64
N LEU A 66 6.30 6.03 -6.68
CA LEU A 66 6.54 7.38 -7.18
C LEU A 66 7.06 7.32 -8.62
N GLU A 67 6.55 8.17 -9.50
CA GLU A 67 7.23 8.41 -10.78
C GLU A 67 8.64 8.98 -10.52
N ALA A 68 9.60 8.71 -11.40
CA ALA A 68 10.99 9.13 -11.23
C ALA A 68 11.13 10.65 -10.97
N ARG A 69 10.34 11.48 -11.67
CA ARG A 69 10.31 12.94 -11.45
C ARG A 69 9.76 13.28 -10.06
N THR A 70 8.63 12.70 -9.67
CA THR A 70 8.02 12.88 -8.34
C THR A 70 9.00 12.47 -7.23
N ALA A 71 9.70 11.35 -7.40
CA ALA A 71 10.72 10.89 -6.48
C ALA A 71 11.89 11.88 -6.36
N ALA A 72 12.39 12.41 -7.47
CA ALA A 72 13.47 13.41 -7.47
C ALA A 72 13.06 14.74 -6.80
N GLU A 73 11.82 15.19 -6.99
CA GLU A 73 11.33 16.38 -6.30
C GLU A 73 11.14 16.14 -4.81
N PHE A 74 10.64 14.97 -4.45
CA PHE A 74 10.48 14.55 -3.07
C PHE A 74 11.84 14.55 -2.33
N THR A 75 12.89 13.98 -2.92
CA THR A 75 14.23 13.97 -2.32
C THR A 75 14.82 15.37 -2.21
N ALA A 76 14.65 16.21 -3.24
CA ALA A 76 15.09 17.60 -3.22
C ALA A 76 14.40 18.41 -2.12
N LYS A 77 13.07 18.24 -1.95
CA LYS A 77 12.27 18.95 -0.94
C LYS A 77 12.67 18.58 0.49
N VAL A 78 12.97 17.30 0.73
CA VAL A 78 13.40 16.79 2.04
C VAL A 78 14.90 17.04 2.28
N ARG A 79 15.65 17.42 1.24
CA ARG A 79 17.12 17.56 1.24
C ARG A 79 17.83 16.26 1.62
N ALA A 80 17.40 15.17 0.99
CA ALA A 80 17.98 13.85 1.18
C ALA A 80 18.71 13.39 -0.10
N PRO A 81 19.71 12.50 0.02
CA PRO A 81 20.47 12.02 -1.14
C PRO A 81 19.66 11.14 -2.10
N ASP A 82 18.68 10.40 -1.58
CA ASP A 82 17.84 9.50 -2.35
C ASP A 82 16.44 9.33 -1.73
N CYS A 83 15.56 8.61 -2.44
CA CYS A 83 14.17 8.42 -2.02
C CYS A 83 14.07 7.67 -0.68
N PRO A 84 14.76 6.54 -0.45
CA PRO A 84 14.76 5.88 0.85
C PRO A 84 15.16 6.79 2.02
N ALA A 85 16.24 7.58 1.87
CA ALA A 85 16.66 8.52 2.90
C ALA A 85 15.60 9.62 3.14
N ALA A 86 14.95 10.13 2.09
CA ALA A 86 13.86 11.09 2.23
C ALA A 86 12.67 10.49 2.99
N VAL A 87 12.32 9.23 2.71
CA VAL A 87 11.26 8.51 3.43
C VAL A 87 11.62 8.38 4.90
N HIS A 88 12.83 7.94 5.24
CA HIS A 88 13.27 7.81 6.63
C HIS A 88 13.18 9.15 7.38
N VAL A 89 13.68 10.23 6.79
CA VAL A 89 13.62 11.58 7.40
C VAL A 89 12.20 12.00 7.74
N LEU A 90 11.24 11.77 6.84
CA LEU A 90 9.83 12.11 7.13
C LEU A 90 9.19 11.11 8.09
N TYR A 91 9.47 9.82 7.94
CA TYR A 91 8.93 8.77 8.79
C TYR A 91 9.31 8.98 10.25
N ASP A 92 10.58 9.30 10.53
CA ASP A 92 11.10 9.54 11.88
C ASP A 92 10.52 10.80 12.54
N ARG A 93 9.99 11.73 11.75
CA ARG A 93 9.30 12.93 12.24
C ARG A 93 7.82 12.71 12.52
N MET A 94 7.24 11.61 12.05
CA MET A 94 5.84 11.26 12.34
C MET A 94 5.73 10.63 13.72
N SER A 95 4.72 11.06 14.50
CA SER A 95 4.36 10.37 15.74
C SER A 95 3.76 9.00 15.43
N ASP A 96 3.81 8.08 16.39
CA ASP A 96 3.20 6.75 16.24
C ASP A 96 1.70 6.84 16.00
N GLN A 97 1.02 7.83 16.59
CA GLN A 97 -0.39 8.11 16.33
C GLN A 97 -0.64 8.48 14.85
N VAL A 98 0.23 9.31 14.26
CA VAL A 98 0.13 9.66 12.83
C VAL A 98 0.39 8.43 11.97
N ARG A 99 1.41 7.62 12.29
CA ARG A 99 1.70 6.39 11.53
C ARG A 99 0.54 5.41 11.59
N ALA A 100 -0.07 5.24 12.76
CA ALA A 100 -1.23 4.37 12.94
C ALA A 100 -2.44 4.86 12.14
N SER A 101 -2.74 6.16 12.18
CA SER A 101 -3.93 6.73 11.53
C SER A 101 -3.90 6.61 10.00
N LEU A 102 -2.72 6.45 9.39
CA LEU A 102 -2.60 6.21 7.95
C LEU A 102 -3.36 4.96 7.50
N ARG A 103 -3.45 3.92 8.34
CA ARG A 103 -4.16 2.67 8.04
C ARG A 103 -5.68 2.89 7.97
N ASP A 104 -6.19 3.86 8.72
CA ASP A 104 -7.62 4.14 8.84
C ASP A 104 -8.12 5.14 7.78
N VAL A 105 -7.20 5.74 7.01
CA VAL A 105 -7.55 6.69 5.94
C VAL A 105 -8.44 6.02 4.90
N GLN A 106 -9.64 6.59 4.72
CA GLN A 106 -10.60 6.16 3.71
C GLN A 106 -10.40 6.93 2.41
N PHE A 107 -10.65 6.25 1.28
CA PHE A 107 -10.75 6.91 -0.02
C PHE A 107 -12.17 7.40 -0.23
N THR A 108 -12.35 8.70 -0.43
CA THR A 108 -13.64 9.30 -0.78
C THR A 108 -13.88 9.25 -2.28
N GLU A 109 -12.82 9.21 -3.07
CA GLU A 109 -12.89 9.06 -4.51
C GLU A 109 -11.69 8.25 -5.02
N VAL A 110 -11.95 7.32 -5.94
CA VAL A 110 -10.93 6.68 -6.77
C VAL A 110 -11.52 6.64 -8.17
N LYS A 111 -10.94 7.37 -9.11
CA LYS A 111 -11.42 7.44 -10.50
C LYS A 111 -10.27 7.24 -11.46
N GLN A 112 -10.44 6.31 -12.39
CA GLN A 112 -9.62 6.26 -13.58
C GLN A 112 -10.09 7.35 -14.56
N GLN A 113 -9.15 8.17 -15.03
CA GLN A 113 -9.43 9.25 -15.96
C GLN A 113 -9.27 8.76 -17.40
N SER A 114 -10.21 9.15 -18.25
CA SER A 114 -10.17 8.91 -19.70
C SER A 114 -9.30 9.97 -20.38
N GLY A 115 -8.30 9.57 -21.16
CA GLY A 115 -7.39 10.51 -21.84
C GLY A 115 -6.24 9.81 -22.56
N SER A 116 -5.20 10.58 -22.90
CA SER A 116 -3.95 10.01 -23.41
C SER A 116 -3.17 9.33 -22.27
N GLY A 117 -3.16 8.00 -22.32
CA GLY A 117 -2.61 7.15 -21.27
C GLY A 117 -3.61 6.86 -20.13
N THR A 118 -3.31 5.83 -19.34
CA THR A 118 -4.12 5.46 -18.19
C THR A 118 -3.72 6.30 -16.99
N GLN A 119 -4.59 7.23 -16.62
CA GLN A 119 -4.40 8.16 -15.49
C GLN A 119 -5.45 7.89 -14.41
N GLY A 120 -5.15 8.29 -13.20
CA GLY A 120 -5.95 8.03 -12.02
C GLY A 120 -5.96 9.20 -11.07
N HIS A 121 -7.08 9.40 -10.38
CA HIS A 121 -7.23 10.39 -9.35
C HIS A 121 -7.74 9.71 -8.08
N VAL A 122 -7.10 9.98 -6.95
CA VAL A 122 -7.48 9.44 -5.64
C VAL A 122 -7.65 10.59 -4.66
N VAL A 123 -8.79 10.65 -3.98
CA VAL A 123 -9.09 11.59 -2.91
C VAL A 123 -9.22 10.83 -1.58
N VAL A 124 -8.57 11.32 -0.54
CA VAL A 124 -8.65 10.79 0.83
C VAL A 124 -9.62 11.61 1.68
N GLY A 125 -10.29 10.95 2.62
CA GLY A 125 -11.30 11.57 3.49
C GLY A 125 -10.75 12.36 4.67
N ALA A 126 -9.43 12.33 4.89
CA ALA A 126 -8.78 12.99 6.01
C ALA A 126 -7.43 13.57 5.59
N LYS A 127 -6.96 14.61 6.30
CA LYS A 127 -5.65 15.19 6.05
C LYS A 127 -4.56 14.18 6.41
N VAL A 128 -3.72 13.87 5.42
CA VAL A 128 -2.58 12.98 5.57
C VAL A 128 -1.30 13.81 5.52
N PRO A 129 -0.49 13.88 6.60
CA PRO A 129 0.70 14.73 6.64
C PRO A 129 1.69 14.49 5.49
N VAL A 130 1.82 13.25 5.03
CA VAL A 130 2.72 12.88 3.92
C VAL A 130 2.19 13.27 2.53
N LEU A 131 0.89 13.56 2.40
CA LEU A 131 0.29 14.10 1.18
C LEU A 131 0.29 15.65 1.17
N GLY A 132 0.75 16.28 2.26
CA GLY A 132 0.79 17.73 2.41
C GLY A 132 -0.56 18.33 2.80
N ASN A 133 -0.90 19.48 2.21
CA ASN A 133 -2.19 20.14 2.43
C ASN A 133 -3.29 19.60 1.51
N ASP A 134 -2.92 18.75 0.58
CA ASP A 134 -3.79 18.20 -0.43
C ASP A 134 -4.44 16.91 0.04
N LEU A 135 -5.75 16.82 -0.19
CA LEU A 135 -6.52 15.60 0.03
C LEU A 135 -6.56 14.70 -1.20
N SER A 136 -5.83 15.04 -2.27
CA SER A 136 -5.87 14.28 -3.50
C SER A 136 -4.50 14.04 -4.12
N THR A 137 -4.38 12.93 -4.82
CA THR A 137 -3.16 12.51 -5.51
C THR A 137 -3.50 12.07 -6.93
N ASP A 138 -2.65 12.48 -7.87
CA ASP A 138 -2.76 12.05 -9.27
C ASP A 138 -1.80 10.91 -9.53
N TRP A 139 -2.26 9.95 -10.32
CA TRP A 139 -1.55 8.72 -10.63
C TRP A 139 -1.51 8.51 -12.15
N SER A 140 -0.48 7.82 -12.61
CA SER A 140 -0.41 7.30 -13.97
C SER A 140 0.01 5.83 -13.95
N TYR A 141 -0.47 5.06 -14.92
CA TYR A 141 -0.05 3.68 -15.11
C TYR A 141 1.14 3.63 -16.08
N LYS A 142 2.34 3.41 -15.56
CA LYS A 142 3.60 3.38 -16.31
C LYS A 142 4.42 2.15 -15.91
N SER A 143 5.17 1.61 -16.87
CA SER A 143 6.05 0.46 -16.63
C SER A 143 5.34 -0.73 -15.95
N GLY A 144 4.06 -0.94 -16.27
CA GLY A 144 3.24 -2.02 -15.70
C GLY A 144 2.72 -1.79 -14.28
N ARG A 145 2.72 -0.55 -13.78
CA ARG A 145 2.21 -0.22 -12.43
C ARG A 145 1.62 1.18 -12.34
N TRP A 146 0.68 1.39 -11.42
CA TRP A 146 0.27 2.71 -10.95
C TRP A 146 1.37 3.42 -10.16
N GLN A 147 1.66 4.66 -10.52
CA GLN A 147 2.67 5.52 -9.87
C GLN A 147 2.11 6.93 -9.66
N ILE A 148 2.49 7.58 -8.56
CA ILE A 148 2.13 8.95 -8.23
C ILE A 148 2.89 9.92 -9.13
N ARG A 149 2.13 10.78 -9.78
CA ARG A 149 2.62 11.82 -10.67
C ARG A 149 2.77 13.14 -9.90
N GLU A 150 3.77 13.93 -10.25
CA GLU A 150 3.82 15.34 -9.86
C GLU A 150 2.58 16.06 -10.43
N ARG A 151 1.92 16.88 -9.62
CA ARG A 151 0.89 17.76 -10.16
C ARG A 151 1.55 18.78 -11.09
N PRO A 152 0.93 19.13 -12.24
CA PRO A 152 1.37 20.28 -13.01
C PRO A 152 1.44 21.50 -12.09
N ARG A 153 2.59 22.18 -12.08
CA ARG A 153 2.70 23.49 -11.42
C ARG A 153 1.90 24.48 -12.27
N GLU A 154 0.83 25.02 -11.71
CA GLU A 154 0.15 26.20 -12.27
C GLU A 154 1.05 27.44 -12.18
#